data_AF-A0A9N8DV66-F1
#
_entry.id   AF-A0A9N8DV66-F1
#
_cell.length_a   1.000
_cell.length_b   1.000
_cell.length_c   1.000
_cell.angle_alpha   90.00
_cell.angle_beta   90.00
_cell.angle_gamma   90.00
#
_symmetry.space_group_name_H-M   'P 1'
#
loop_
_entity.id
_entity.type
_entity.pdbx_description
1 polymer ?
#
loop_
_entity_poly.entity_id
_entity_poly.type
_entity_poly.pdbx_seq_one_letter_code
_entity_poly.pdbx_strand_id
1 'polypeptide(L)'
;MKFSSSIAGFLTLMSVAHASVIQEQEPNNSLNTAQPIPVAAFSLGYNPIIANSATLPWVTIEGTGDNTFDFYAFVVPNAGMIASIFDVDNTGNLDSYLTLYDPNGNYLAANDDSWPNMDSGSSSYFDSYLTYTFTTPGTYTIAHSFELHMVWGTHTSRYD
;
A
#
# COMPACT_ATOMS: atom_id res chain seq x y z
N MET A 1 -23.86 -40.27 38.89
CA MET A 1 -22.63 -40.61 38.14
C MET A 1 -22.33 -39.47 37.19
N LYS A 2 -21.10 -38.93 37.25
CA LYS A 2 -20.59 -37.87 36.38
C LYS A 2 -20.33 -38.45 34.99
N PHE A 3 -20.75 -37.78 33.92
CA PHE A 3 -20.15 -37.98 32.60
C PHE A 3 -19.42 -36.71 32.18
N SER A 4 -18.16 -36.93 31.84
CA SER A 4 -17.12 -35.98 31.50
C SER A 4 -17.22 -35.56 30.04
N SER A 5 -16.64 -34.39 29.79
CA SER A 5 -16.45 -33.57 28.59
C SER A 5 -16.22 -34.27 27.25
N SER A 6 -16.56 -33.56 26.18
CA SER A 6 -15.65 -33.39 25.03
C SER A 6 -15.85 -32.00 24.44
N ILE A 7 -14.90 -31.11 24.71
CA ILE A 7 -14.70 -29.87 23.96
C ILE A 7 -14.29 -30.29 22.54
N ALA A 8 -15.13 -29.99 21.56
CA ALA A 8 -14.72 -30.04 20.18
C ALA A 8 -13.76 -28.86 19.97
N GLY A 9 -12.47 -29.17 19.89
CA GLY A 9 -11.46 -28.20 19.47
C GLY A 9 -11.82 -27.73 18.07
N PHE A 10 -12.19 -26.46 17.95
CA PHE A 10 -12.29 -25.79 16.66
C PHE A 10 -10.86 -25.59 16.16
N LEU A 11 -10.33 -26.61 15.48
CA LEU A 11 -9.10 -26.47 14.71
C LEU A 11 -9.46 -25.62 13.49
N THR A 12 -9.39 -24.30 13.65
CA THR A 12 -9.38 -23.40 12.50
C THR A 12 -8.15 -23.79 11.70
N LEU A 13 -8.35 -24.53 10.60
CA LEU A 13 -7.36 -24.61 9.54
C LEU A 13 -7.07 -23.16 9.19
N MET A 14 -5.91 -22.66 9.60
CA MET A 14 -5.34 -21.46 9.00
C MET A 14 -5.08 -21.84 7.56
N SER A 15 -6.10 -21.69 6.71
CA SER A 15 -5.89 -21.71 5.27
C SER A 15 -4.77 -20.72 5.04
N VAL A 16 -3.68 -21.17 4.44
CA VAL A 16 -2.59 -20.31 4.02
C VAL A 16 -3.21 -19.43 2.93
N ALA A 17 -3.80 -18.30 3.32
CA ALA A 17 -4.34 -17.37 2.36
C ALA A 17 -3.13 -16.77 1.65
N HIS A 18 -2.92 -17.14 0.39
CA HIS A 18 -2.26 -16.23 -0.53
C HIS A 18 -3.24 -15.08 -0.71
N ALA A 19 -2.87 -13.87 -0.27
CA ALA A 19 -3.64 -12.72 -0.70
C ALA A 19 -3.69 -12.66 -2.22
N SER A 20 -4.77 -12.09 -2.74
CA SER A 20 -4.92 -11.94 -4.18
C SER A 20 -3.79 -11.06 -4.70
N VAL A 21 -3.16 -11.47 -5.80
CA VAL A 21 -2.29 -10.60 -6.58
C VAL A 21 -3.16 -9.93 -7.64
N ILE A 22 -3.23 -8.61 -7.60
CA ILE A 22 -3.93 -7.80 -8.59
C ILE A 22 -2.93 -7.39 -9.65
N GLN A 23 -3.24 -7.65 -10.91
CA GLN A 23 -2.48 -7.11 -12.03
C GLN A 23 -2.93 -5.69 -12.29
N GLU A 24 -1.98 -4.77 -12.47
CA GLU A 24 -2.26 -3.43 -12.99
C GLU A 24 -3.05 -3.49 -14.32
N GLN A 25 -3.98 -2.55 -14.47
CA GLN A 25 -4.79 -2.38 -15.67
C GLN A 25 -4.82 -0.91 -16.10
N GLU A 26 -4.26 -0.65 -17.27
CA GLU A 26 -4.32 0.66 -17.91
C GLU A 26 -5.65 0.91 -18.65
N PRO A 27 -6.11 2.18 -18.75
CA PRO A 27 -5.51 3.38 -18.17
C PRO A 27 -5.89 3.55 -16.69
N ASN A 28 -4.91 3.77 -15.81
CA ASN A 28 -5.16 4.11 -14.40
C ASN A 28 -4.53 5.47 -14.00
N ASN A 29 -4.25 6.33 -14.96
CA ASN A 29 -3.28 7.43 -14.82
C ASN A 29 -3.83 8.74 -14.22
N SER A 30 -4.99 8.66 -13.56
CA SER A 30 -5.66 9.80 -12.91
C SER A 30 -6.63 9.36 -11.83
N LEU A 31 -7.01 10.28 -10.95
CA LEU A 31 -8.08 10.05 -9.94
C LEU A 31 -9.38 9.50 -10.56
N ASN A 32 -9.75 9.93 -11.77
CA ASN A 32 -11.00 9.53 -12.43
C ASN A 32 -10.90 8.16 -13.11
N THR A 33 -9.68 7.65 -13.31
CA THR A 33 -9.41 6.38 -13.97
C THR A 33 -8.81 5.36 -13.01
N ALA A 34 -8.78 5.66 -11.70
CA ALA A 34 -8.16 4.81 -10.69
C ALA A 34 -8.70 3.38 -10.75
N GLN A 35 -7.78 2.41 -10.81
CA GLN A 35 -8.13 0.99 -10.85
C GLN A 35 -8.77 0.58 -9.51
N PRO A 36 -9.99 0.01 -9.51
CA PRO A 36 -10.62 -0.41 -8.27
C PRO A 36 -9.94 -1.67 -7.72
N ILE A 37 -9.61 -1.63 -6.42
CA ILE A 37 -9.13 -2.75 -5.63
C ILE A 37 -10.32 -3.36 -4.90
N PRO A 38 -10.78 -4.58 -5.29
CA PRO A 38 -11.94 -5.18 -4.66
C PRO A 38 -11.68 -5.48 -3.18
N VAL A 39 -12.66 -5.20 -2.30
CA VAL A 39 -12.56 -5.55 -0.87
C VAL A 39 -12.31 -7.06 -0.68
N ALA A 40 -12.84 -7.89 -1.57
CA ALA A 40 -12.63 -9.34 -1.56
C ALA A 40 -11.19 -9.78 -1.90
N ALA A 41 -10.35 -8.89 -2.44
CA ALA A 41 -8.95 -9.17 -2.73
C ALA A 41 -8.08 -9.18 -1.46
N PHE A 42 -8.52 -8.45 -0.41
CA PHE A 42 -7.86 -8.43 0.89
C PHE A 42 -8.13 -9.71 1.66
N SER A 43 -7.07 -10.34 2.17
CA SER A 43 -7.20 -11.52 3.01
C SER A 43 -6.12 -11.59 4.07
N LEU A 44 -6.41 -12.30 5.17
CA LEU A 44 -5.47 -12.50 6.26
C LEU A 44 -4.57 -13.71 5.98
N GLY A 45 -3.25 -13.53 6.02
CA GLY A 45 -2.29 -14.62 5.84
C GLY A 45 -0.87 -14.16 6.15
N TYR A 46 -0.12 -14.91 6.95
CA TYR A 46 1.25 -14.51 7.26
C TYR A 46 2.13 -14.52 6.00
N ASN A 47 2.77 -13.39 5.74
CA ASN A 47 3.81 -13.22 4.75
C ASN A 47 5.00 -12.48 5.40
N PRO A 48 6.20 -13.09 5.45
CA PRO A 48 7.35 -12.50 6.14
C PRO A 48 7.89 -11.21 5.53
N ILE A 49 7.47 -10.86 4.31
CA ILE A 49 7.84 -9.59 3.66
C ILE A 49 6.74 -8.53 3.71
N ILE A 50 5.61 -8.81 4.38
CA ILE A 50 4.51 -7.85 4.51
C ILE A 50 4.26 -7.62 5.98
N ALA A 51 4.50 -6.39 6.42
CA ALA A 51 4.32 -6.01 7.80
C ALA A 51 2.88 -6.21 8.30
N ASN A 52 2.76 -6.77 9.50
CA ASN A 52 1.49 -7.10 10.15
C ASN A 52 0.56 -8.05 9.36
N SER A 53 1.04 -8.76 8.35
CA SER A 53 0.26 -9.69 7.51
C SER A 53 -0.43 -10.82 8.28
N ALA A 54 0.07 -11.17 9.47
CA ALA A 54 -0.57 -12.13 10.38
C ALA A 54 -1.81 -11.59 11.11
N THR A 55 -1.99 -10.26 11.18
CA THR A 55 -3.04 -9.62 12.00
C THR A 55 -3.90 -8.62 11.21
N LEU A 56 -3.43 -8.14 10.05
CA LEU A 56 -4.15 -7.25 9.16
C LEU A 56 -4.33 -7.90 7.78
N PRO A 57 -5.53 -7.86 7.17
CA PRO A 57 -5.72 -8.28 5.79
C PRO A 57 -4.90 -7.42 4.83
N TRP A 58 -4.26 -8.06 3.85
CA TRP A 58 -3.42 -7.42 2.84
C TRP A 58 -3.76 -7.91 1.43
N VAL A 59 -3.24 -7.21 0.43
CA VAL A 59 -3.33 -7.50 -1.00
C VAL A 59 -2.03 -7.02 -1.65
N THR A 60 -1.58 -7.67 -2.73
CA THR A 60 -0.44 -7.21 -3.52
C THR A 60 -0.93 -6.75 -4.89
N ILE A 61 -0.34 -5.67 -5.40
CA ILE A 61 -0.54 -5.19 -6.76
C ILE A 61 0.78 -5.39 -7.51
N GLU A 62 0.74 -6.05 -8.66
CA GLU A 62 1.86 -6.12 -9.59
C GLU A 62 1.73 -4.98 -10.60
N GLY A 63 2.54 -3.94 -10.40
CA GLY A 63 2.69 -2.83 -11.34
C GLY A 63 3.49 -3.24 -12.56
N THR A 64 3.15 -2.66 -13.71
CA THR A 64 3.78 -2.87 -15.01
C THR A 64 4.80 -1.80 -15.35
N GLY A 65 4.72 -0.63 -14.71
CA GLY A 65 5.70 0.45 -14.82
C GLY A 65 5.76 1.03 -16.24
N ASP A 66 4.86 1.96 -16.55
CA ASP A 66 4.69 2.49 -17.91
C ASP A 66 5.11 3.98 -18.06
N ASN A 67 5.86 4.50 -17.08
CA ASN A 67 6.26 5.90 -16.94
C ASN A 67 5.10 6.89 -16.72
N THR A 68 3.97 6.43 -16.20
CA THR A 68 2.88 7.30 -15.75
C THR A 68 2.70 7.26 -14.24
N PHE A 69 1.65 7.93 -13.76
CA PHE A 69 1.19 7.79 -12.38
C PHE A 69 0.19 6.63 -12.36
N ASP A 70 0.24 5.78 -11.34
CA ASP A 70 -0.69 4.65 -11.24
C ASP A 70 -1.65 4.92 -10.09
N PHE A 71 -2.95 5.04 -10.36
CA PHE A 71 -3.95 5.31 -9.33
C PHE A 71 -4.78 4.07 -9.00
N TYR A 72 -4.94 3.79 -7.71
CA TYR A 72 -5.71 2.66 -7.20
C TYR A 72 -6.74 3.10 -6.16
N ALA A 73 -7.99 2.69 -6.35
CA ALA A 73 -9.10 3.06 -5.47
C ALA A 73 -9.52 1.88 -4.58
N PHE A 74 -9.63 2.09 -3.28
CA PHE A 74 -10.01 1.05 -2.31
C PHE A 74 -11.05 1.56 -1.31
N VAL A 75 -11.86 0.65 -0.78
CA VAL A 75 -12.92 0.97 0.18
C VAL A 75 -12.43 0.80 1.61
N VAL A 76 -12.60 1.86 2.40
CA VAL A 76 -12.47 1.84 3.85
C VAL A 76 -13.88 1.65 4.43
N PRO A 77 -14.23 0.47 4.98
CA PRO A 77 -15.58 0.19 5.44
C PRO A 77 -15.91 0.83 6.79
N ASN A 78 -14.92 1.10 7.64
CA ASN A 78 -15.10 1.61 9.00
C ASN A 78 -14.05 2.68 9.35
N ALA A 79 -14.43 3.64 10.19
CA ALA A 79 -13.48 4.56 10.82
C ALA A 79 -12.59 3.85 11.85
N GLY A 80 -11.41 4.40 12.13
CA GLY A 80 -10.45 3.83 13.08
C GLY A 80 -9.68 2.63 12.54
N MET A 81 -9.85 2.27 11.26
CA MET A 81 -8.94 1.35 10.62
C MET A 81 -7.57 2.02 10.48
N ILE A 82 -6.58 1.44 11.15
CA ILE A 82 -5.17 1.67 10.86
C ILE A 82 -4.89 0.84 9.60
N ALA A 83 -5.02 1.51 8.47
CA ALA A 83 -4.83 0.97 7.14
C ALA A 83 -4.00 2.04 6.41
N SER A 84 -2.89 1.77 5.76
CA SER A 84 -2.28 0.50 5.38
C SER A 84 -0.84 0.81 5.11
N ILE A 85 0.06 -0.13 5.36
CA ILE A 85 1.43 -0.04 4.84
C ILE A 85 1.27 -0.12 3.33
N PHE A 86 1.49 1.00 2.67
CA PHE A 86 1.69 1.02 1.23
C PHE A 86 3.19 0.97 1.07
N ASP A 87 3.69 -0.19 0.67
CA ASP A 87 5.07 -0.43 0.32
C ASP A 87 5.15 -0.69 -1.18
N VAL A 88 6.30 -0.33 -1.76
CA VAL A 88 6.63 -0.68 -3.13
C VAL A 88 7.91 -1.49 -3.06
N ASP A 89 7.79 -2.78 -3.34
CA ASP A 89 8.94 -3.68 -3.34
C ASP A 89 9.52 -3.84 -4.76
N ASN A 90 10.79 -4.26 -4.83
CA ASN A 90 11.45 -4.64 -6.09
C ASN A 90 11.52 -3.51 -7.15
N THR A 91 11.58 -2.27 -6.68
CA THR A 91 11.77 -1.02 -7.46
C THR A 91 13.16 -0.90 -8.10
N GLY A 92 14.14 -1.65 -7.59
CA GLY A 92 15.54 -1.51 -7.99
C GLY A 92 16.13 -0.18 -7.47
N ASN A 93 16.26 0.80 -8.37
CA ASN A 93 16.72 2.17 -8.04
C ASN A 93 15.60 3.21 -8.26
N LEU A 94 14.35 2.78 -8.46
CA LEU A 94 13.24 3.70 -8.62
C LEU A 94 12.94 4.34 -7.26
N ASP A 95 12.88 5.67 -7.26
CA ASP A 95 12.51 6.48 -6.12
C ASP A 95 10.99 6.65 -6.17
N SER A 96 10.29 5.73 -5.51
CA SER A 96 8.83 5.73 -5.50
C SER A 96 8.29 6.90 -4.68
N TYR A 97 7.07 7.34 -5.00
CA TYR A 97 6.36 8.38 -4.26
C TYR A 97 4.89 8.01 -4.17
N LEU A 98 4.38 7.88 -2.95
CA LEU A 98 2.99 7.53 -2.67
C LEU A 98 2.18 8.74 -2.22
N THR A 99 0.99 8.93 -2.80
CA THR A 99 0.05 9.99 -2.39
C THR A 99 -1.35 9.44 -2.12
N LEU A 100 -1.90 9.73 -0.94
CA LEU A 100 -3.24 9.35 -0.52
C LEU A 100 -4.23 10.50 -0.68
N TYR A 101 -5.39 10.20 -1.27
CA TYR A 101 -6.50 11.12 -1.48
C TYR A 101 -7.78 10.64 -0.79
N ASP A 102 -8.58 11.60 -0.31
CA ASP A 102 -9.91 11.37 0.25
C ASP A 102 -10.96 11.05 -0.83
N PRO A 103 -12.20 10.68 -0.45
CA PRO A 103 -13.26 10.36 -1.41
C PRO A 103 -13.70 11.52 -2.34
N ASN A 104 -13.32 12.76 -2.03
CA ASN A 104 -13.57 13.92 -2.87
C ASN A 104 -12.35 14.28 -3.74
N GLY A 105 -11.26 13.50 -3.68
CA GLY A 105 -10.01 13.76 -4.38
C GLY A 105 -9.10 14.78 -3.68
N ASN A 106 -9.34 15.11 -2.41
CA ASN A 106 -8.45 16.00 -1.65
C ASN A 106 -7.23 15.23 -1.15
N TYR A 107 -6.04 15.84 -1.24
CA TYR A 107 -4.82 15.31 -0.66
C TYR A 107 -4.94 15.11 0.86
N LEU A 108 -4.48 13.96 1.37
CA LEU A 108 -4.43 13.64 2.79
C LEU A 108 -3.01 13.49 3.32
N ALA A 109 -2.19 12.71 2.62
CA ALA A 109 -0.82 12.40 3.03
C ALA A 109 -0.02 11.90 1.83
N ALA A 110 1.31 11.97 1.92
CA ALA A 110 2.24 11.35 1.02
C ALA A 110 3.49 10.92 1.77
N ASN A 111 4.18 9.91 1.26
CA ASN A 111 5.53 9.59 1.69
C ASN A 111 6.31 8.94 0.54
N ASP A 112 7.58 9.29 0.44
CA ASP A 112 8.53 8.88 -0.59
C ASP A 112 9.53 7.83 -0.08
N ASP A 113 9.88 7.89 1.21
CA ASP A 113 10.86 6.98 1.83
C ASP A 113 10.25 6.01 2.86
N SER A 114 11.01 4.97 3.20
CA SER A 114 10.75 4.07 4.32
C SER A 114 11.63 4.39 5.53
N TRP A 115 12.45 5.44 5.48
CA TRP A 115 13.30 5.83 6.60
C TRP A 115 12.46 6.33 7.79
N PRO A 116 12.79 5.96 9.05
CA PRO A 116 13.88 5.08 9.50
C PRO A 116 13.51 3.59 9.57
N ASN A 117 12.28 3.20 9.18
CA ASN A 117 11.73 1.86 9.34
C ASN A 117 11.69 1.13 7.99
N MET A 118 12.84 0.59 7.56
CA MET A 118 12.91 -0.25 6.37
C MET A 118 11.97 -1.45 6.52
N ASP A 119 11.03 -1.60 5.59
CA ASP A 119 10.15 -2.76 5.59
C ASP A 119 10.93 -4.04 5.21
N SER A 120 10.43 -5.18 5.68
CA SER A 120 11.00 -6.51 5.45
C SER A 120 11.04 -6.94 3.98
N GLY A 121 10.17 -6.40 3.12
CA GLY A 121 10.16 -6.63 1.67
C GLY A 121 11.08 -5.69 0.89
N SER A 122 11.37 -4.51 1.45
CA SER A 122 12.14 -3.46 0.79
C SER A 122 13.63 -3.79 0.70
N SER A 123 14.24 -3.37 -0.40
CA SER A 123 15.69 -3.49 -0.61
C SER A 123 16.41 -2.14 -0.48
N SER A 124 15.65 -1.06 -0.36
CA SER A 124 16.12 0.32 -0.27
C SER A 124 15.31 1.13 0.76
N TYR A 125 15.92 2.14 1.37
CA TYR A 125 15.18 3.14 2.15
C TYR A 125 14.38 4.11 1.25
N PHE A 126 14.62 4.09 -0.06
CA PHE A 126 13.89 4.87 -1.06
C PHE A 126 12.57 4.20 -1.51
N ASP A 127 12.28 3.01 -0.99
CA ASP A 127 10.97 2.39 -1.16
C ASP A 127 9.97 3.15 -0.28
N SER A 128 8.91 3.72 -0.87
CA SER A 128 7.95 4.53 -0.14
C SER A 128 7.21 3.71 0.91
N TYR A 129 7.01 4.30 2.09
CA TYR A 129 6.23 3.68 3.15
C TYR A 129 5.26 4.70 3.75
N LEU A 130 3.97 4.56 3.47
CA LEU A 130 2.95 5.46 4.02
C LEU A 130 2.11 4.75 5.09
N THR A 131 1.85 5.41 6.21
CA THR A 131 0.84 4.97 7.20
C THR A 131 -0.19 6.05 7.42
N TYR A 132 -1.45 5.64 7.56
CA TYR A 132 -2.57 6.56 7.77
C TYR A 132 -3.61 5.93 8.71
N THR A 133 -4.41 6.76 9.37
CA THR A 133 -5.55 6.31 10.18
C THR A 133 -6.81 6.95 9.63
N PHE A 134 -7.68 6.13 9.04
CA PHE A 134 -8.90 6.64 8.43
C PHE A 134 -9.93 7.01 9.49
N THR A 135 -10.46 8.23 9.43
CA THR A 135 -11.45 8.73 10.40
C THR A 135 -12.89 8.62 9.90
N THR A 136 -13.08 8.35 8.60
CA THR A 136 -14.39 8.20 7.95
C THR A 136 -14.39 7.01 6.99
N PRO A 137 -15.48 6.26 6.87
CA PRO A 137 -15.66 5.31 5.77
C PRO A 137 -15.74 6.03 4.42
N GLY A 138 -15.28 5.37 3.36
CA GLY A 138 -15.33 5.92 2.01
C GLY A 138 -14.44 5.17 1.04
N THR A 139 -14.49 5.58 -0.23
CA THR A 139 -13.53 5.14 -1.24
C THR A 139 -12.36 6.11 -1.27
N TYR A 140 -11.17 5.64 -0.98
CA TYR A 140 -9.94 6.42 -0.99
C TYR A 140 -9.10 6.01 -2.19
N THR A 141 -8.18 6.89 -2.61
CA THR A 141 -7.28 6.63 -3.73
C THR A 141 -5.83 6.74 -3.28
N ILE A 142 -5.01 5.73 -3.57
CA ILE A 142 -3.55 5.81 -3.47
C ILE A 142 -2.99 5.98 -4.88
N ALA A 143 -2.09 6.92 -5.06
CA ALA A 143 -1.33 7.12 -6.29
C ALA A 143 0.12 6.71 -6.07
N HIS A 144 0.66 5.97 -7.02
CA HIS A 144 2.07 5.64 -7.12
C HIS A 144 2.70 6.45 -8.24
N SER A 145 3.91 6.94 -8.01
CA SER A 145 4.67 7.73 -8.98
C SER A 145 6.17 7.64 -8.71
N PHE A 146 6.97 8.20 -9.61
CA PHE A 146 8.40 8.35 -9.42
C PHE A 146 8.72 9.80 -9.08
N GLU A 147 9.62 10.03 -8.12
CA GLU A 147 10.09 11.40 -7.87
C GLU A 147 11.06 11.86 -8.96
N LEU A 148 10.73 12.97 -9.60
CA LEU A 148 11.65 13.69 -10.48
C LEU A 148 12.31 14.82 -9.69
N HIS A 149 13.50 14.58 -9.14
CA HIS A 149 14.32 15.65 -8.54
C HIS A 149 14.80 16.65 -9.61
N MET A 150 13.98 17.65 -9.94
CA MET A 150 14.42 18.82 -10.70
C MET A 150 15.11 19.82 -9.76
N VAL A 151 16.42 19.72 -9.63
CA VAL A 151 17.23 20.75 -8.96
C VAL A 151 17.28 21.99 -9.84
N TRP A 152 16.50 23.04 -9.51
CA TRP A 152 16.78 24.39 -10.00
C TRP A 152 17.87 25.01 -9.12
N GLY A 153 19.11 25.01 -9.63
CA GLY A 153 20.21 25.75 -9.04
C GLY A 153 20.79 26.71 -10.07
N THR A 154 20.79 28.01 -9.76
CA THR A 154 21.62 28.97 -10.49
C THR A 154 23.08 28.57 -10.31
N HIS A 155 23.73 28.12 -11.39
CA HIS A 155 25.18 28.16 -11.49
C HIS A 155 25.58 29.64 -11.32
N THR A 156 26.10 29.98 -10.14
CA THR A 156 26.56 31.34 -9.85
C THR A 156 27.67 31.68 -10.84
N SER A 157 27.38 32.55 -11.79
CA SER A 157 28.46 33.25 -12.48
C SER A 157 29.03 34.29 -11.51
N ARG A 158 30.35 34.27 -11.36
CA ARG A 158 31.19 35.46 -11.44
C ARG A 158 32.64 35.03 -11.57
N TYR A 159 33.21 35.36 -12.74
CA TYR A 159 34.58 35.82 -12.79
C TYR A 159 34.68 37.01 -11.82
N ASP A 160 35.52 36.87 -10.82
CA ASP A 160 36.56 37.83 -10.40
C ASP A 160 37.64 37.04 -9.64
#